data_AF-A0A835HME1-F1
#
_entry.id   AF-A0A835HME1-F1
#
_cell.length_a   1.000
_cell.length_b   1.000
_cell.length_c   1.000
_cell.angle_alpha   90.00
_cell.angle_beta   90.00
_cell.angle_gamma   90.00
#
_symmetry.space_group_name_H-M   'P 1'
#
loop_
_entity.id
_entity.type
_entity.pdbx_description
1 polymer ?
#
loop_
_entity_poly.entity_id
_entity_poly.type
_entity_poly.pdbx_seq_one_letter_code
_entity_poly.pdbx_strand_id
1 'polypeptide(L)'
;MGFRRNNTSSFMMFSLVFLSLVSLGSGNVDQVAQVKGCPFRSIYSFGDSSSLLDFKDGRSSSSDQGLQQVVDYLAYAFHLPLDPYEEGTKLDYGVNFAVRGATALDSTFFTKNNITLSPANNSLHTQIDWFQTHLDALCSSPPDCRQKLKKSIFLVGQIGANDYNYAFFQGKTMNEVVGYVPEVVQTIKDALKRLIHMGAVNLIVPGSLPMGCLPSYLTMFPSDDRRNYDKNKCREGYNNFARLHNNHLEQALTELRFEHPRVHIVYASYYDAFIALLRKPCCSRLPKELLEESLLREWRIIQF
;
A
#
# COMPACT_ATOMS: atom_id res chain seq x y z
N MET A 1 24.67 6.33 38.79
CA MET A 1 23.32 6.87 38.50
C MET A 1 22.80 6.17 37.25
N GLY A 2 21.52 5.78 37.29
CA GLY A 2 21.02 4.56 36.68
C GLY A 2 20.81 4.62 35.17
N PHE A 3 21.36 3.62 34.49
CA PHE A 3 20.91 3.15 33.19
C PHE A 3 19.82 2.11 33.43
N ARG A 4 18.55 2.41 33.08
CA ARG A 4 17.49 1.40 33.04
C ARG A 4 16.41 1.75 32.00
N ARG A 5 16.36 0.89 30.98
CA ARG A 5 15.18 0.19 30.43
C ARG A 5 13.98 1.02 29.94
N ASN A 6 13.75 1.01 28.63
CA ASN A 6 12.76 0.14 27.95
C ASN A 6 12.40 0.68 26.55
N ASN A 7 12.76 -0.04 25.48
CA ASN A 7 11.88 -0.14 24.30
C ASN A 7 12.21 -1.32 23.35
N THR A 8 12.86 -2.37 23.85
CA THR A 8 13.14 -3.58 23.08
C THR A 8 11.90 -4.39 22.74
N SER A 9 10.80 -4.22 23.49
CA SER A 9 9.56 -4.98 23.31
C SER A 9 8.72 -4.56 22.09
N SER A 10 8.73 -3.27 21.71
CA SER A 10 7.94 -2.77 20.58
C SER A 10 8.63 -3.08 19.24
N PHE A 11 9.98 -3.00 19.24
CA PHE A 11 10.81 -3.40 18.09
C PHE A 11 10.76 -4.92 17.85
N MET A 12 10.79 -5.75 18.91
CA MET A 12 10.63 -7.20 18.78
C MET A 12 9.23 -7.59 18.28
N MET A 13 8.16 -6.92 18.71
CA MET A 13 6.79 -7.21 18.23
C MET A 13 6.62 -6.89 16.73
N PHE A 14 7.15 -5.76 16.25
CA PHE A 14 7.09 -5.41 14.83
C PHE A 14 7.99 -6.30 13.96
N SER A 15 9.18 -6.66 14.44
CA SER A 15 10.04 -7.64 13.76
C SER A 15 9.42 -9.03 13.72
N LEU A 16 8.68 -9.46 14.76
CA LEU A 16 7.97 -10.74 14.77
C LEU A 16 6.79 -10.77 13.78
N VAL A 17 6.02 -9.68 13.64
CA VAL A 17 4.94 -9.57 12.63
C VAL A 17 5.51 -9.64 11.21
N PHE A 18 6.63 -8.96 10.97
CA PHE A 18 7.32 -9.01 9.68
C PHE A 18 7.98 -10.37 9.41
N LEU A 19 8.56 -11.03 10.43
CA LEU A 19 9.08 -12.40 10.32
C LEU A 19 7.98 -13.44 10.16
N SER A 20 6.77 -13.22 10.70
CA SER A 20 5.62 -14.09 10.43
C SER A 20 5.08 -13.89 9.01
N LEU A 21 5.05 -12.66 8.48
CA LEU A 21 4.70 -12.41 7.08
C LEU A 21 5.73 -13.02 6.11
N VAL A 22 7.01 -13.11 6.51
CA VAL A 22 8.07 -13.76 5.73
C VAL A 22 8.14 -15.29 5.96
N SER A 23 7.60 -15.81 7.07
CA SER A 23 7.56 -17.26 7.37
C SER A 23 6.28 -17.97 6.94
N LEU A 24 5.28 -17.24 6.43
CA LEU A 24 4.02 -17.79 5.91
C LEU A 24 4.15 -18.41 4.51
N GLY A 25 5.23 -19.15 4.28
CA GLY A 25 5.40 -20.06 3.14
C GLY A 25 4.62 -21.37 3.27
N SER A 26 3.78 -21.51 4.29
CA SER A 26 3.06 -22.74 4.58
C SER A 26 1.88 -22.47 5.51
N GLY A 27 0.67 -22.76 5.03
CA GLY A 27 -0.52 -22.92 5.87
C GLY A 27 -1.69 -22.06 5.43
N ASN A 28 -2.88 -22.66 5.43
CA ASN A 28 -4.20 -22.01 5.35
C ASN A 28 -4.22 -20.62 5.99
N VAL A 29 -5.18 -19.78 5.59
CA VAL A 29 -5.60 -18.55 6.28
C VAL A 29 -5.65 -18.68 7.82
N ASP A 30 -5.88 -19.89 8.35
CA ASP A 30 -5.77 -20.26 9.77
C ASP A 30 -4.38 -20.06 10.42
N GLN A 31 -3.31 -19.79 9.66
CA GLN A 31 -1.93 -19.71 10.17
C GLN A 31 -1.33 -18.31 10.29
N VAL A 32 -2.06 -17.24 9.98
CA VAL A 32 -1.62 -15.91 10.42
C VAL A 32 -1.52 -15.95 11.95
N ALA A 33 -0.30 -15.88 12.47
CA ALA A 33 -0.06 -15.96 13.90
C ALA A 33 -0.87 -14.87 14.60
N GLN A 34 -1.99 -15.26 15.21
CA GLN A 34 -2.91 -14.33 15.83
C GLN A 34 -2.18 -13.56 16.93
N VAL A 35 -2.16 -12.24 16.82
CA VAL A 35 -1.44 -11.40 17.78
C VAL A 35 -2.29 -11.25 19.04
N LYS A 36 -2.16 -12.17 19.99
CA LYS A 36 -2.85 -12.09 21.29
C LYS A 36 -2.31 -10.92 22.13
N GLY A 37 -3.22 -10.12 22.69
CA GLY A 37 -2.89 -9.02 23.61
C GLY A 37 -2.55 -7.68 22.93
N CYS A 38 -2.86 -7.52 21.64
CA CYS A 38 -2.61 -6.26 20.94
C CYS A 38 -3.59 -5.14 21.36
N PRO A 39 -3.12 -3.91 21.58
CA PRO A 39 -3.95 -2.82 22.13
C PRO A 39 -4.83 -2.12 21.09
N PHE A 40 -4.78 -2.53 19.82
CA PHE A 40 -5.48 -1.86 18.72
C PHE A 40 -6.98 -2.18 18.72
N ARG A 41 -7.79 -1.20 18.32
CA ARG A 41 -9.26 -1.27 18.33
C ARG A 41 -9.90 -1.02 16.97
N SER A 42 -9.19 -0.40 16.05
CA SER A 42 -9.67 -0.16 14.70
C SER A 42 -8.52 -0.04 13.71
N ILE A 43 -8.84 -0.23 12.43
CA ILE A 43 -7.92 -0.07 11.31
C ILE A 43 -8.57 0.81 10.24
N TYR A 44 -7.82 1.79 9.75
CA TYR A 44 -8.23 2.66 8.66
C TYR A 44 -7.25 2.52 7.50
N SER A 45 -7.77 2.48 6.27
CA SER A 45 -6.96 2.28 5.07
C SER A 45 -7.24 3.34 4.01
N PHE A 46 -6.17 3.76 3.32
CA PHE A 46 -6.16 4.79 2.28
C PHE A 46 -5.25 4.34 1.12
N GLY A 47 -5.34 5.03 0.00
CA GLY A 47 -4.53 4.82 -1.19
C GLY A 47 -5.26 4.03 -2.28
N ASP A 48 -4.49 3.28 -3.06
CA ASP A 48 -5.00 2.43 -4.12
C ASP A 48 -5.43 1.06 -3.58
N SER A 49 -6.64 0.63 -3.92
CA SER A 49 -7.14 -0.72 -3.58
C SER A 49 -6.76 -1.79 -4.59
N SER A 50 -5.60 -1.65 -5.27
CA SER A 50 -5.16 -2.62 -6.26
C SER A 50 -4.77 -3.96 -5.64
N SER A 51 -5.38 -5.02 -6.17
CA SER A 51 -5.19 -6.41 -5.80
C SER A 51 -3.91 -6.99 -6.43
N LEU A 52 -2.78 -6.26 -6.37
CA LEU A 52 -1.50 -6.72 -6.95
C LEU A 52 -0.96 -7.98 -6.27
N LEU A 53 -1.55 -8.38 -5.14
CA LEU A 53 -1.31 -9.65 -4.45
C LEU A 53 -2.63 -10.43 -4.38
N ASP A 54 -3.08 -10.96 -5.52
CA ASP A 54 -4.22 -11.87 -5.59
C ASP A 54 -3.84 -13.22 -4.94
N PHE A 55 -4.01 -13.33 -3.62
CA PHE A 55 -3.88 -14.59 -2.90
C PHE A 55 -5.18 -15.38 -3.05
N LYS A 56 -5.35 -16.06 -4.19
CA LYS A 56 -6.40 -17.07 -4.33
C LYS A 56 -6.02 -18.31 -3.54
N ASP A 57 -6.30 -18.32 -2.24
CA ASP A 57 -6.36 -19.58 -1.50
C ASP A 57 -7.79 -20.14 -1.66
N GLY A 58 -7.90 -21.24 -2.41
CA GLY A 58 -9.15 -21.78 -2.96
C GLY A 58 -10.10 -22.41 -1.94
N ARG A 59 -10.46 -21.71 -0.86
CA ARG A 59 -11.49 -22.14 0.10
C ARG A 59 -12.36 -20.98 0.58
N SER A 60 -13.33 -20.60 -0.24
CA SER A 60 -14.68 -20.30 0.26
C SER A 60 -15.69 -20.34 -0.89
N SER A 61 -16.64 -21.27 -0.80
CA SER A 61 -17.83 -21.29 -1.65
C SER A 61 -18.87 -20.35 -1.05
N SER A 62 -18.77 -19.07 -1.36
CA SER A 62 -19.88 -18.13 -1.26
C SER A 62 -19.67 -17.06 -2.32
N SER A 63 -20.76 -16.60 -2.90
CA SER A 63 -20.89 -15.67 -4.03
C SER A 63 -20.44 -14.23 -3.73
N ASP A 64 -19.34 -14.07 -2.99
CA ASP A 64 -18.89 -12.82 -2.34
C ASP A 64 -17.36 -12.71 -2.36
N GLN A 65 -16.74 -12.96 -3.51
CA GLN A 65 -15.27 -13.03 -3.65
C GLN A 65 -14.67 -11.61 -3.70
N GLY A 66 -14.58 -10.97 -2.53
CA GLY A 66 -13.75 -9.79 -2.31
C GLY A 66 -12.28 -10.14 -2.55
N LEU A 67 -11.61 -9.35 -3.38
CA LEU A 67 -10.18 -9.48 -3.62
C LEU A 67 -9.43 -9.11 -2.34
N GLN A 68 -8.71 -10.06 -1.74
CA GLN A 68 -8.01 -9.87 -0.46
C GLN A 68 -6.81 -8.93 -0.62
N GLN A 69 -6.86 -7.77 0.02
CA GLN A 69 -5.80 -6.75 0.04
C GLN A 69 -4.91 -6.93 1.27
N VAL A 70 -3.72 -6.29 1.28
CA VAL A 70 -2.83 -6.30 2.46
C VAL A 70 -3.56 -5.81 3.72
N VAL A 71 -4.46 -4.83 3.58
CA VAL A 71 -5.26 -4.34 4.71
C VAL A 71 -6.16 -5.43 5.29
N ASP A 72 -6.74 -6.29 4.47
CA ASP A 72 -7.65 -7.34 4.93
C ASP A 72 -6.87 -8.41 5.71
N TYR A 73 -5.63 -8.71 5.30
CA TYR A 73 -4.72 -9.58 6.08
C TYR A 73 -4.31 -8.94 7.41
N LEU A 74 -4.05 -7.63 7.44
CA LEU A 74 -3.75 -6.93 8.69
C LEU A 74 -4.97 -6.93 9.62
N ALA A 75 -6.15 -6.61 9.09
CA ALA A 75 -7.40 -6.64 9.83
C ALA A 75 -7.66 -8.03 10.43
N TYR A 76 -7.49 -9.09 9.62
CA TYR A 76 -7.59 -10.48 10.07
C TYR A 76 -6.55 -10.82 11.17
N ALA A 77 -5.28 -10.46 10.98
CA ALA A 77 -4.20 -10.73 11.94
C ALA A 77 -4.46 -10.12 13.33
N PHE A 78 -5.10 -8.94 13.35
CA PHE A 78 -5.40 -8.18 14.55
C PHE A 78 -6.83 -8.36 15.08
N HIS A 79 -7.66 -9.21 14.46
CA HIS A 79 -9.08 -9.38 14.79
C HIS A 79 -9.87 -8.07 14.76
N LEU A 80 -9.61 -7.25 13.75
CA LEU A 80 -10.28 -5.97 13.54
C LEU A 80 -11.29 -6.12 12.37
N PRO A 81 -12.54 -5.69 12.55
CA PRO A 81 -13.47 -5.56 11.44
C PRO A 81 -13.03 -4.40 10.52
N LEU A 82 -13.37 -4.51 9.23
CA LEU A 82 -13.04 -3.51 8.23
C LEU A 82 -14.08 -3.54 7.12
N ASP A 83 -14.79 -2.44 6.95
CA ASP A 83 -15.78 -2.26 5.88
C ASP A 83 -15.33 -1.16 4.91
N PRO A 84 -15.75 -1.20 3.63
CA PRO A 84 -15.53 -0.09 2.71
C PRO A 84 -16.22 1.19 3.20
N TYR A 85 -15.66 2.34 2.83
CA TYR A 85 -16.29 3.62 3.13
C TYR A 85 -17.60 3.77 2.37
N GLU A 86 -18.67 4.03 3.12
CA GLU A 86 -19.97 4.46 2.61
C GLU A 86 -20.38 5.76 3.30
N GLU A 87 -20.74 6.77 2.51
CA GLU A 87 -21.13 8.08 3.03
C GLU A 87 -22.35 7.96 3.96
N GLY A 88 -22.29 8.65 5.10
CA GLY A 88 -23.37 8.63 6.10
C GLY A 88 -23.31 7.47 7.09
N THR A 89 -22.39 6.51 6.93
CA THR A 89 -22.18 5.43 7.91
C THR A 89 -21.34 5.88 9.12
N LYS A 90 -21.70 5.38 10.30
CA LYS A 90 -20.99 5.64 11.57
C LYS A 90 -20.38 4.34 12.09
N LEU A 91 -19.21 4.01 11.57
CA LEU A 91 -18.47 2.81 11.97
C LEU A 91 -17.40 3.16 13.01
N ASP A 92 -17.44 2.58 14.20
CA ASP A 92 -16.50 2.87 15.29
C ASP A 92 -15.30 1.90 15.34
N TYR A 93 -15.24 0.96 14.40
CA TYR A 93 -14.33 -0.18 14.41
C TYR A 93 -13.32 -0.21 13.26
N GLY A 94 -13.37 0.74 12.33
CA GLY A 94 -12.43 0.86 11.21
C GLY A 94 -13.14 0.97 9.85
N VAL A 95 -12.50 1.62 8.88
CA VAL A 95 -13.07 1.90 7.55
C VAL A 95 -11.97 1.88 6.49
N ASN A 96 -12.23 1.25 5.35
CA ASN A 96 -11.38 1.28 4.17
C ASN A 96 -11.82 2.37 3.19
N PHE A 97 -11.05 3.46 3.12
CA PHE A 97 -11.24 4.57 2.19
C PHE A 97 -10.48 4.38 0.87
N ALA A 98 -9.69 3.30 0.73
CA ALA A 98 -8.90 3.07 -0.46
C ALA A 98 -9.78 2.77 -1.68
N VAL A 99 -9.42 3.34 -2.83
CA VAL A 99 -10.17 3.20 -4.08
C VAL A 99 -9.24 2.80 -5.20
N ARG A 100 -9.70 1.90 -6.07
CA ARG A 100 -8.91 1.40 -7.19
C ARG A 100 -8.55 2.54 -8.13
N GLY A 101 -7.29 2.57 -8.54
CA GLY A 101 -6.76 3.58 -9.45
C GLY A 101 -6.55 4.94 -8.79
N ALA A 102 -6.63 5.04 -7.46
CA ALA A 102 -6.40 6.29 -6.74
C ALA A 102 -4.99 6.81 -6.96
N THR A 103 -4.89 8.13 -7.12
CA THR A 103 -3.66 8.90 -7.26
C THR A 103 -3.36 9.67 -5.98
N ALA A 104 -2.09 9.98 -5.72
CA ALA A 104 -1.76 10.93 -4.66
C ALA A 104 -2.27 12.32 -5.04
N LEU A 105 -1.98 12.74 -6.28
CA LEU A 105 -2.32 14.04 -6.83
C LEU A 105 -3.77 14.12 -7.29
N ASP A 106 -4.31 15.34 -7.35
CA ASP A 106 -5.66 15.60 -7.83
C ASP A 106 -5.73 15.63 -9.38
N SER A 107 -6.92 15.41 -9.92
CA SER A 107 -7.18 15.36 -11.37
C SER A 107 -6.74 16.61 -12.15
N THR A 108 -6.65 17.75 -11.48
CA THR A 108 -6.17 19.02 -12.04
C THR A 108 -4.70 18.93 -12.48
N PHE A 109 -3.85 18.21 -11.74
CA PHE A 109 -2.46 17.96 -12.11
C PHE A 109 -2.38 17.21 -13.45
N PHE A 110 -3.16 16.14 -13.57
CA PHE A 110 -3.16 15.28 -14.76
C PHE A 110 -3.71 16.01 -15.99
N THR A 111 -4.81 16.75 -15.82
CA THR A 111 -5.39 17.58 -16.89
C THR A 111 -4.38 18.60 -17.39
N LYS A 112 -3.67 19.30 -16.48
CA LYS A 112 -2.61 20.27 -16.84
C LYS A 112 -1.44 19.62 -17.59
N ASN A 113 -1.16 18.35 -17.31
CA ASN A 113 -0.06 17.60 -17.94
C ASN A 113 -0.49 16.80 -19.18
N ASN A 114 -1.72 16.98 -19.68
CA ASN A 114 -2.29 16.23 -20.80
C ASN A 114 -2.33 14.71 -20.54
N ILE A 115 -2.74 14.32 -19.34
CA ILE A 115 -2.91 12.92 -18.92
C ILE A 115 -4.39 12.71 -18.58
N THR A 116 -5.01 11.70 -19.19
CA THR A 116 -6.42 11.37 -18.96
C THR A 116 -6.53 10.44 -17.76
N LEU A 117 -7.42 10.78 -16.82
CA LEU A 117 -7.78 9.91 -15.71
C LEU A 117 -9.15 9.27 -15.95
N SER A 118 -9.41 8.18 -15.24
CA SER A 118 -10.79 7.71 -15.07
C SER A 118 -11.63 8.82 -14.39
N PRO A 119 -12.94 8.97 -14.72
CA PRO A 119 -13.77 10.08 -14.22
C PRO A 119 -13.97 10.13 -12.70
N ALA A 120 -13.59 9.10 -11.96
CA ALA A 120 -13.78 9.04 -10.52
C ALA A 120 -12.81 9.98 -9.79
N ASN A 121 -13.33 10.92 -9.00
CA ASN A 121 -12.51 11.70 -8.08
C ASN A 121 -12.21 10.87 -6.83
N ASN A 122 -11.04 10.24 -6.81
CA ASN A 122 -10.65 9.28 -5.78
C ASN A 122 -9.22 9.52 -5.27
N SER A 123 -8.71 10.75 -5.44
CA SER A 123 -7.37 11.12 -5.01
C SER A 123 -7.18 10.89 -3.51
N LEU A 124 -5.92 10.80 -3.07
CA LEU A 124 -5.60 10.71 -1.66
C LEU A 124 -6.22 11.88 -0.88
N HIS A 125 -6.24 13.10 -1.45
CA HIS A 125 -6.90 14.24 -0.83
C HIS A 125 -8.38 13.96 -0.55
N THR A 126 -9.09 13.43 -1.55
CA THR A 126 -10.51 13.09 -1.43
C THR A 126 -10.75 12.00 -0.38
N GLN A 127 -9.89 10.99 -0.31
CA GLN A 127 -10.00 9.95 0.72
C GLN A 127 -9.76 10.50 2.14
N ILE A 128 -8.86 11.46 2.30
CA ILE A 128 -8.64 12.15 3.59
C ILE A 128 -9.86 13.02 3.96
N ASP A 129 -10.51 13.66 2.97
CA ASP A 129 -11.73 14.43 3.20
C ASP A 129 -12.89 13.53 3.63
N TRP A 130 -13.05 12.36 3.02
CA TRP A 130 -14.02 11.33 3.47
C TRP A 130 -13.76 10.89 4.90
N PHE A 131 -12.50 10.68 5.27
CA PHE A 131 -12.15 10.34 6.65
C PHE A 131 -12.48 11.47 7.62
N GLN A 132 -12.25 12.74 7.25
CA GLN A 132 -12.67 13.88 8.08
C GLN A 132 -14.19 13.88 8.28
N THR A 133 -14.98 13.71 7.21
CA THR A 133 -16.45 13.60 7.30
C THR A 133 -16.88 12.45 8.19
N HIS A 134 -16.21 11.29 8.10
CA HIS A 134 -16.47 10.15 8.95
C HIS A 134 -16.17 10.46 10.43
N LEU A 135 -15.07 11.17 10.72
CA LEU A 135 -14.73 11.59 12.08
C LEU A 135 -15.73 12.59 12.66
N ASP A 136 -16.23 13.52 11.85
CA ASP A 136 -17.25 14.48 12.29
C ASP A 136 -18.55 13.77 12.70
N ALA A 137 -18.86 12.64 12.07
CA ALA A 137 -20.02 11.81 12.41
C ALA A 137 -19.78 10.92 13.64
N LEU A 138 -18.55 10.44 13.82
CA LEU A 138 -18.14 9.48 14.85
C LEU A 138 -17.77 10.13 16.19
N CYS A 139 -17.20 11.34 16.17
CA CYS A 139 -16.64 12.01 17.33
C CYS A 139 -17.51 13.16 17.80
N SER A 140 -17.63 13.35 19.12
CA SER A 140 -18.33 14.51 19.68
C SER A 140 -17.43 15.75 19.79
N SER A 141 -16.11 15.58 19.72
CA SER A 141 -15.13 16.67 19.80
C SER A 141 -13.74 16.22 19.33
N PRO A 142 -12.80 17.14 19.03
CA PRO A 142 -11.43 16.77 18.66
C PRO A 142 -10.67 15.96 19.74
N PRO A 143 -10.80 16.25 21.07
CA PRO A 143 -10.23 15.38 22.11
C PRO A 143 -10.80 13.95 22.10
N ASP A 144 -12.11 13.79 21.86
CA ASP A 144 -12.76 12.48 21.76
C ASP A 144 -12.20 11.69 20.56
N CYS A 145 -12.08 12.33 19.39
CA CYS A 145 -11.43 11.77 18.22
C CYS A 145 -10.00 11.29 18.51
N ARG A 146 -9.16 12.14 19.10
CA ARG A 146 -7.78 11.75 19.46
C ARG A 146 -7.75 10.54 20.39
N GLN A 147 -8.69 10.44 21.34
CA GLN A 147 -8.77 9.32 22.26
C GLN A 147 -9.19 8.02 21.56
N LYS A 148 -10.16 8.08 20.64
CA LYS A 148 -10.60 6.95 19.81
C LYS A 148 -9.47 6.47 18.88
N LEU A 149 -8.83 7.39 18.17
CA LEU A 149 -7.82 7.11 17.15
C LEU A 149 -6.45 6.69 17.71
N LYS A 150 -6.17 6.96 18.99
CA LYS A 150 -4.90 6.59 19.64
C LYS A 150 -4.59 5.09 19.57
N LYS A 151 -5.64 4.26 19.50
CA LYS A 151 -5.54 2.79 19.40
C LYS A 151 -5.88 2.27 18.01
N SER A 152 -5.75 3.10 16.99
CA SER A 152 -6.03 2.72 15.61
C SER A 152 -4.74 2.52 14.82
N ILE A 153 -4.80 1.61 13.85
CA ILE A 153 -3.78 1.44 12.81
C ILE A 153 -4.23 2.22 11.59
N PHE A 154 -3.33 3.01 11.00
CA PHE A 154 -3.56 3.72 9.74
C PHE A 154 -2.65 3.13 8.68
N LEU A 155 -3.20 2.38 7.73
CA LEU A 155 -2.49 1.98 6.54
C LEU A 155 -2.73 3.02 5.45
N VAL A 156 -1.76 3.90 5.22
CA VAL A 156 -1.77 4.71 4.00
C VAL A 156 -1.10 3.85 2.95
N GLY A 157 -1.88 3.01 2.29
CA GLY A 157 -1.45 1.93 1.39
C GLY A 157 -0.66 2.39 0.19
N GLN A 158 -0.54 1.55 -0.84
CA GLN A 158 0.23 1.94 -2.02
C GLN A 158 -0.45 3.14 -2.67
N ILE A 159 0.24 4.27 -2.70
CA ILE A 159 -0.25 5.53 -3.27
C ILE A 159 0.92 6.27 -3.93
N GLY A 160 0.64 7.03 -4.99
CA GLY A 160 1.69 7.63 -5.83
C GLY A 160 2.07 6.78 -7.05
N ALA A 161 1.93 5.45 -6.99
CA ALA A 161 2.27 4.59 -8.13
C ALA A 161 1.39 4.83 -9.35
N ASN A 162 0.09 5.09 -9.14
CA ASN A 162 -0.84 5.38 -10.23
C ASN A 162 -0.57 6.73 -10.90
N ASP A 163 -0.06 7.71 -10.16
CA ASP A 163 0.37 9.00 -10.69
C ASP A 163 1.42 8.83 -11.81
N TYR A 164 2.30 7.84 -11.64
CA TYR A 164 3.30 7.49 -12.63
C TYR A 164 2.75 6.55 -13.70
N ASN A 165 1.94 5.55 -13.32
CA ASN A 165 1.35 4.59 -14.26
C ASN A 165 0.50 5.29 -15.33
N TYR A 166 -0.38 6.22 -14.93
CA TYR A 166 -1.20 6.99 -15.87
C TYR A 166 -0.35 7.79 -16.85
N ALA A 167 0.77 8.36 -16.37
CA ALA A 167 1.71 9.11 -17.20
C ALA A 167 2.46 8.20 -18.19
N PHE A 168 3.10 7.15 -17.68
CA PHE A 168 3.90 6.23 -18.50
C PHE A 168 3.05 5.53 -19.56
N PHE A 169 1.87 5.01 -19.19
CA PHE A 169 1.00 4.30 -20.14
C PHE A 169 0.35 5.23 -21.17
N GLN A 170 0.42 6.54 -20.98
CA GLN A 170 0.00 7.55 -21.96
C GLN A 170 1.20 8.21 -22.68
N GLY A 171 2.37 7.57 -22.63
CA GLY A 171 3.52 7.95 -23.46
C GLY A 171 4.41 9.04 -22.87
N LYS A 172 4.22 9.44 -21.60
CA LYS A 172 5.16 10.36 -20.94
C LYS A 172 6.53 9.72 -20.78
N THR A 173 7.57 10.50 -21.03
CA THR A 173 8.96 10.04 -20.95
C THR A 173 9.44 9.88 -19.52
N MET A 174 10.48 9.07 -19.29
CA MET A 174 11.11 8.92 -17.98
C MET A 174 11.51 10.27 -17.36
N ASN A 175 12.06 11.18 -18.16
CA ASN A 175 12.51 12.49 -17.67
C ASN A 175 11.34 13.37 -17.22
N GLU A 176 10.21 13.34 -17.94
CA GLU A 176 9.00 14.07 -17.50
C GLU A 176 8.48 13.52 -16.17
N VAL A 177 8.34 12.20 -16.07
CA VAL A 177 7.71 11.56 -14.90
C VAL A 177 8.60 11.62 -13.65
N VAL A 178 9.94 11.66 -13.80
CA VAL A 178 10.87 11.95 -12.68
C VAL A 178 10.55 13.31 -12.04
N GLY A 179 10.12 14.29 -12.83
CA GLY A 179 9.69 15.59 -12.33
C GLY A 179 8.46 15.54 -11.42
N TYR A 180 7.67 14.46 -11.47
CA TYR A 180 6.45 14.33 -10.66
C TYR A 180 6.74 13.81 -9.24
N VAL A 181 7.89 13.15 -9.03
CA VAL A 181 8.23 12.50 -7.76
C VAL A 181 8.17 13.45 -6.56
N PRO A 182 8.75 14.65 -6.59
CA PRO A 182 8.69 15.57 -5.46
C PRO A 182 7.26 15.95 -5.08
N GLU A 183 6.40 16.24 -6.06
CA GLU A 183 5.01 16.66 -5.82
C GLU A 183 4.19 15.50 -5.24
N VAL A 184 4.30 14.30 -5.82
CA VAL A 184 3.63 13.09 -5.30
C VAL A 184 4.02 12.81 -3.86
N VAL A 185 5.32 12.82 -3.55
CA VAL A 185 5.80 12.54 -2.19
C VAL A 185 5.40 13.63 -1.22
N GLN A 186 5.40 14.89 -1.65
CA GLN A 186 4.94 16.00 -0.82
C GLN A 186 3.44 15.87 -0.50
N THR A 187 2.60 15.52 -1.47
CA THR A 187 1.17 15.26 -1.23
C THR A 187 0.94 14.11 -0.25
N ILE A 188 1.72 13.03 -0.34
CA ILE A 188 1.67 11.93 0.65
C ILE A 188 2.08 12.44 2.04
N LYS A 189 3.16 13.22 2.13
CA LYS A 189 3.64 13.83 3.39
C LYS A 189 2.54 14.69 4.02
N ASP A 190 1.85 15.52 3.22
CA ASP A 190 0.81 16.42 3.70
C ASP A 190 -0.46 15.66 4.13
N ALA A 191 -0.85 14.60 3.42
CA ALA A 191 -1.92 13.70 3.86
C ALA A 191 -1.60 13.06 5.22
N LEU A 192 -0.37 12.60 5.43
CA LEU A 192 0.07 12.07 6.72
C LEU A 192 0.02 13.13 7.82
N LYS A 193 0.42 14.38 7.53
CA LYS A 193 0.28 15.51 8.49
C LYS A 193 -1.19 15.74 8.87
N ARG A 194 -2.11 15.69 7.90
CA ARG A 194 -3.54 15.82 8.16
C ARG A 194 -4.06 14.69 9.06
N LEU A 195 -3.69 13.44 8.78
CA LEU A 195 -4.03 12.29 9.64
C LEU A 195 -3.50 12.46 11.07
N ILE A 196 -2.24 12.89 11.23
CA ILE A 196 -1.63 13.15 12.54
C ILE A 196 -2.38 14.27 13.27
N HIS A 197 -2.73 15.36 12.58
CA HIS A 197 -3.50 16.47 13.15
C HIS A 197 -4.87 16.02 13.65
N MET A 198 -5.53 15.12 12.92
CA MET A 198 -6.81 14.51 13.31
C MET A 198 -6.70 13.52 14.49
N GLY A 199 -5.49 13.01 14.78
CA GLY A 199 -5.24 12.17 15.95
C GLY A 199 -4.64 10.79 15.64
N ALA A 200 -4.24 10.52 14.40
CA ALA A 200 -3.52 9.30 14.05
C ALA A 200 -2.15 9.24 14.74
N VAL A 201 -1.84 8.11 15.37
CA VAL A 201 -0.54 7.91 16.06
C VAL A 201 0.20 6.66 15.64
N ASN A 202 -0.42 5.73 14.91
CA ASN A 202 0.23 4.52 14.39
C ASN A 202 -0.01 4.45 12.88
N LEU A 203 0.98 4.87 12.08
CA LEU A 203 0.89 4.93 10.63
C LEU A 203 1.84 3.92 9.99
N ILE A 204 1.33 3.16 9.03
CA ILE A 204 2.10 2.27 8.16
C ILE A 204 2.01 2.85 6.76
N VAL A 205 3.17 3.10 6.15
CA VAL A 205 3.29 3.71 4.82
C VAL A 205 4.18 2.83 3.97
N PRO A 206 3.63 2.02 3.04
CA PRO A 206 4.42 1.23 2.15
C PRO A 206 5.01 2.06 1.01
N GLY A 207 6.19 1.66 0.55
CA GLY A 207 6.76 2.18 -0.68
C GLY A 207 6.12 1.57 -1.93
N SER A 208 6.51 2.10 -3.09
CA SER A 208 6.20 1.52 -4.38
C SER A 208 6.88 0.16 -4.59
N LEU A 209 6.16 -0.74 -5.26
CA LEU A 209 6.65 -2.02 -5.76
C LEU A 209 7.74 -1.84 -6.84
N PRO A 210 8.53 -2.88 -7.17
CA PRO A 210 9.49 -2.81 -8.25
C PRO A 210 8.74 -2.78 -9.60
N MET A 211 8.40 -1.57 -10.07
CA MET A 211 7.56 -1.35 -11.25
C MET A 211 8.02 -2.14 -12.47
N GLY A 212 9.32 -2.19 -12.72
CA GLY A 212 9.88 -2.92 -13.86
C GLY A 212 9.74 -4.44 -13.78
N CYS A 213 9.40 -4.99 -12.61
CA CYS A 213 9.08 -6.40 -12.43
C CYS A 213 7.58 -6.71 -12.62
N LEU A 214 6.73 -5.70 -12.73
CA LEU A 214 5.30 -5.90 -12.89
C LEU A 214 5.00 -6.36 -14.33
N PRO A 215 4.10 -7.35 -14.52
CA PRO A 215 3.74 -7.83 -15.86
C PRO A 215 3.30 -6.71 -16.81
N SER A 216 2.53 -5.74 -16.33
CA SER A 216 2.09 -4.59 -17.12
C SER A 216 3.26 -3.78 -17.71
N TYR A 217 4.33 -3.55 -16.95
CA TYR A 217 5.51 -2.84 -17.44
C TYR A 217 6.35 -3.69 -18.40
N LEU A 218 6.44 -5.00 -18.17
CA LEU A 218 7.16 -5.91 -19.08
C LEU A 218 6.47 -6.01 -20.44
N THR A 219 5.13 -6.01 -20.46
CA THR A 219 4.31 -6.07 -21.67
C THR A 219 4.24 -4.73 -22.40
N MET A 220 3.97 -3.63 -21.68
CA MET A 220 3.79 -2.31 -22.30
C MET A 220 5.12 -1.67 -22.72
N PHE A 221 6.19 -2.00 -22.02
CA PHE A 221 7.54 -1.52 -22.33
C PHE A 221 8.43 -2.75 -22.52
N PRO A 222 8.40 -3.40 -23.71
CA PRO A 222 9.40 -4.39 -24.07
C PRO A 222 10.70 -3.71 -24.52
N SER A 223 11.80 -4.47 -24.54
CA SER A 223 13.06 -4.02 -25.12
C SER A 223 13.87 -5.23 -25.61
N ASP A 224 14.47 -5.10 -26.79
CA ASP A 224 15.36 -6.14 -27.32
C ASP A 224 16.77 -6.09 -26.70
N ASP A 225 17.13 -4.95 -26.09
CA ASP A 225 18.42 -4.79 -25.44
C ASP A 225 18.41 -5.42 -24.04
N ARG A 226 19.13 -6.53 -23.92
CA ARG A 226 19.30 -7.28 -22.67
C ARG A 226 19.87 -6.43 -21.52
N ARG A 227 20.59 -5.33 -21.82
CA ARG A 227 21.14 -4.41 -20.82
C ARG A 227 20.05 -3.61 -20.10
N ASN A 228 18.84 -3.53 -20.65
CA ASN A 228 17.72 -2.86 -20.01
C ASN A 228 17.00 -3.72 -18.94
N TYR A 229 17.47 -4.95 -18.74
CA TYR A 229 16.90 -5.89 -17.78
C TYR A 229 17.88 -6.24 -16.68
N ASP A 230 17.40 -6.27 -15.44
CA ASP A 230 18.20 -6.71 -14.31
C ASP A 230 18.32 -8.25 -14.24
N LYS A 231 19.04 -8.75 -13.23
CA LYS A 231 19.23 -10.19 -13.00
C LYS A 231 17.94 -10.98 -12.79
N ASN A 232 16.85 -10.32 -12.39
CA ASN A 232 15.54 -10.92 -12.19
C ASN A 232 14.65 -10.79 -13.44
N LYS A 233 15.20 -10.33 -14.58
CA LYS A 233 14.46 -10.06 -15.83
C LYS A 233 13.43 -8.95 -15.71
N CYS A 234 13.62 -8.03 -14.78
CA CYS A 234 12.80 -6.84 -14.65
C CYS A 234 13.40 -5.66 -15.43
N ARG A 235 12.57 -4.72 -15.91
CA ARG A 235 13.05 -3.48 -16.55
C ARG A 235 13.78 -2.59 -15.53
N GLU A 236 15.09 -2.47 -15.68
CA GLU A 236 15.94 -1.80 -14.68
C GLU A 236 15.58 -0.32 -14.52
N GLY A 237 15.34 0.40 -15.63
CA GLY A 237 14.97 1.82 -15.58
C GLY A 237 13.75 2.13 -14.71
N TYR A 238 12.68 1.31 -14.80
CA TYR A 238 11.47 1.49 -13.99
C TYR A 238 11.68 1.04 -12.54
N ASN A 239 12.54 0.04 -12.30
CA ASN A 239 12.94 -0.32 -10.94
C ASN A 239 13.77 0.80 -10.29
N ASN A 240 14.66 1.47 -11.04
CA ASN A 240 15.41 2.63 -10.56
C ASN A 240 14.47 3.78 -10.21
N PHE A 241 13.47 4.02 -11.06
CA PHE A 241 12.42 5.01 -10.81
C PHE A 241 11.62 4.70 -9.53
N ALA A 242 11.19 3.45 -9.34
CA ALA A 242 10.49 3.05 -8.11
C ALA A 242 11.35 3.28 -6.85
N ARG A 243 12.67 2.98 -6.93
CA ARG A 243 13.60 3.27 -5.83
C ARG A 243 13.79 4.77 -5.59
N LEU A 244 13.79 5.59 -6.65
CA LEU A 244 13.83 7.05 -6.50
C LEU A 244 12.63 7.53 -5.68
N HIS A 245 11.41 7.13 -6.04
CA HIS A 245 10.22 7.45 -5.26
C HIS A 245 10.35 6.98 -3.79
N ASN A 246 10.76 5.73 -3.58
CA ASN A 246 10.90 5.15 -2.23
C ASN A 246 11.91 5.93 -1.37
N ASN A 247 13.06 6.31 -1.93
CA ASN A 247 14.06 7.11 -1.22
C ASN A 247 13.51 8.47 -0.79
N HIS A 248 12.79 9.16 -1.68
CA HIS A 248 12.15 10.43 -1.36
C HIS A 248 11.06 10.26 -0.28
N LEU A 249 10.26 9.20 -0.38
CA LEU A 249 9.25 8.89 0.62
C LEU A 249 9.88 8.60 1.98
N GLU A 250 10.91 7.76 2.06
CA GLU A 250 11.62 7.46 3.31
C GLU A 250 12.23 8.71 3.95
N GLN A 251 12.78 9.63 3.15
CA GLN A 251 13.23 10.93 3.64
C GLN A 251 12.08 11.74 4.23
N ALA A 252 10.96 11.88 3.51
CA ALA A 252 9.78 12.60 3.99
C ALA A 252 9.21 12.00 5.29
N LEU A 253 9.20 10.66 5.41
CA LEU A 253 8.79 9.96 6.63
C LEU A 253 9.78 10.19 7.78
N THR A 254 11.07 10.29 7.49
CA THR A 254 12.11 10.62 8.49
C THR A 254 11.91 12.03 9.05
N GLU A 255 11.63 12.99 8.17
CA GLU A 255 11.28 14.36 8.57
C GLU A 255 10.01 14.37 9.44
N LEU A 256 8.95 13.64 9.04
CA LEU A 256 7.72 13.56 9.83
C LEU A 256 7.94 12.95 11.22
N ARG A 257 8.80 11.94 11.35
CA ARG A 257 9.15 11.34 12.65
C ARG A 257 9.86 12.36 13.56
N PHE A 258 10.69 13.22 12.98
CA PHE A 258 11.34 14.31 13.70
C PHE A 258 10.34 15.39 14.12
N GLU A 259 9.45 15.80 13.22
CA GLU A 259 8.38 16.78 13.48
C GLU A 259 7.36 16.27 14.53
N HIS A 260 7.14 14.95 14.60
CA HIS A 260 6.12 14.32 15.45
C HIS A 260 6.68 13.13 16.27
N PRO A 261 7.51 13.38 17.30
CA PRO A 261 8.22 12.32 18.04
C PRO A 261 7.32 11.36 18.84
N ARG A 262 6.03 11.69 18.99
CA ARG A 262 5.03 10.86 19.68
C ARG A 262 4.19 10.00 18.72
N VAL A 263 4.43 10.10 17.42
CA VAL A 263 3.74 9.35 16.37
C VAL A 263 4.66 8.23 15.89
N HIS A 264 4.11 7.02 15.81
CA HIS A 264 4.79 5.85 15.27
C HIS A 264 4.53 5.77 13.77
N ILE A 265 5.52 6.14 12.96
CA ILE A 265 5.44 6.07 11.50
C ILE A 265 6.37 4.95 11.04
N VAL A 266 5.82 3.90 10.43
CA VAL A 266 6.57 2.74 9.94
C VAL A 266 6.58 2.78 8.42
N TYR A 267 7.78 2.69 7.83
CA TYR A 267 7.94 2.45 6.40
C TYR A 267 7.86 0.95 6.15
N ALA A 268 7.05 0.52 5.18
CA ALA A 268 6.98 -0.87 4.75
C ALA A 268 7.62 -1.02 3.37
N SER A 269 8.78 -1.68 3.27
CA SER A 269 9.45 -1.93 1.99
C SER A 269 8.72 -3.03 1.21
N TYR A 270 7.65 -2.65 0.50
CA TYR A 270 6.99 -3.54 -0.47
C TYR A 270 7.95 -3.94 -1.59
N TYR A 271 8.87 -3.04 -1.95
CA TYR A 271 9.91 -3.32 -2.94
C TYR A 271 10.74 -4.55 -2.56
N ASP A 272 11.33 -4.55 -1.36
CA ASP A 272 12.21 -5.65 -0.94
C ASP A 272 11.43 -6.93 -0.67
N ALA A 273 10.22 -6.82 -0.10
CA ALA A 273 9.33 -7.96 0.09
C ALA A 273 9.03 -8.65 -1.25
N PHE A 274 8.66 -7.88 -2.27
CA PHE A 274 8.40 -8.42 -3.61
C PHE A 274 9.64 -9.07 -4.23
N ILE A 275 10.79 -8.40 -4.16
CA ILE A 275 12.05 -8.95 -4.72
C ILE A 275 12.48 -10.22 -3.98
N ALA A 276 12.24 -10.31 -2.67
CA ALA A 276 12.52 -11.52 -1.89
C ALA A 276 11.65 -12.71 -2.35
N LEU A 277 10.34 -12.47 -2.55
CA LEU A 277 9.41 -13.45 -3.10
C LEU A 277 9.84 -13.91 -4.50
N LEU A 278 10.18 -12.96 -5.37
CA LEU A 278 10.61 -13.24 -6.75
C LEU A 278 11.87 -14.12 -6.80
N ARG A 279 12.80 -13.95 -5.85
CA ARG A 279 14.06 -14.72 -5.79
C ARG A 279 13.91 -16.09 -5.15
N LYS A 280 12.85 -16.34 -4.38
CA LYS A 280 12.60 -17.61 -3.70
C LYS A 280 11.19 -18.16 -4.03
N PRO A 281 10.90 -18.43 -5.30
CA PRO A 281 9.56 -18.86 -5.71
C PRO A 281 9.15 -20.21 -5.11
N CYS A 282 10.08 -21.08 -4.71
CA CYS A 282 9.78 -22.43 -4.24
C CYS A 282 9.30 -22.54 -2.77
N CYS A 283 9.48 -21.50 -1.95
CA CYS A 283 9.01 -21.48 -0.56
C CYS A 283 7.77 -20.59 -0.36
N SER A 284 7.36 -19.84 -1.39
CA SER A 284 6.02 -19.29 -1.52
C SER A 284 5.24 -20.23 -2.42
N ARG A 285 4.47 -21.18 -1.87
CA ARG A 285 3.57 -22.02 -2.68
C ARG A 285 2.43 -21.17 -3.27
N LEU A 286 2.75 -20.35 -4.27
CA LEU A 286 1.81 -20.01 -5.33
C LEU A 286 1.60 -21.32 -6.11
N PRO A 287 0.36 -21.85 -6.21
CA PRO A 287 0.10 -23.06 -6.97
C PRO A 287 0.72 -22.93 -8.36
N LYS A 288 1.50 -23.92 -8.78
CA LYS A 288 2.07 -23.96 -10.13
C LYS A 288 0.97 -23.85 -11.20
N GLU A 289 -0.27 -24.23 -10.88
CA GLU A 289 -1.42 -24.07 -11.76
C GLU A 289 -1.83 -22.60 -12.04
N LEU A 290 -1.47 -21.61 -11.20
CA LEU A 290 -1.84 -20.18 -11.39
C LEU A 290 -0.89 -19.41 -12.33
N LEU A 291 0.36 -19.84 -12.43
CA LEU A 291 1.32 -19.28 -13.38
C LEU A 291 1.12 -19.86 -14.79
N GLU A 292 0.63 -21.10 -14.91
CA GLU A 292 0.36 -21.69 -16.23
C GLU A 292 -0.97 -21.24 -16.83
N GLU A 293 -2.07 -21.08 -16.07
CA GLU A 293 -3.35 -20.69 -16.68
C GLU A 293 -3.47 -19.21 -17.05
N SER A 294 -2.81 -18.29 -16.35
CA SER A 294 -2.86 -16.85 -16.69
C SER A 294 -1.96 -16.50 -17.87
N LEU A 295 -0.79 -17.15 -18.00
CA LEU A 295 0.11 -16.97 -19.12
C LEU A 295 -0.31 -17.74 -20.38
N LEU A 296 -1.03 -18.87 -20.27
CA LEU A 296 -1.46 -19.64 -21.45
C LEU A 296 -2.77 -19.18 -22.10
N ARG A 297 -3.62 -18.39 -21.44
CA ARG A 297 -4.84 -17.84 -22.06
C ARG A 297 -4.57 -16.66 -22.99
N GLU A 298 -3.50 -15.89 -22.80
CA GLU A 298 -3.13 -14.80 -23.70
C GLU A 298 -2.29 -15.25 -24.92
N TRP A 299 -1.72 -16.45 -24.88
CA TRP A 299 -0.96 -17.02 -26.01
C TRP A 299 -1.83 -17.67 -27.11
N ARG A 300 -3.15 -17.75 -26.94
CA ARG A 300 -4.07 -18.27 -27.98
C ARG A 300 -4.81 -17.20 -28.81
N ILE A 301 -4.50 -15.91 -28.62
CA ILE A 301 -5.09 -14.82 -29.43
C ILE A 301 -4.11 -14.29 -30.49
N ILE A 302 -2.89 -14.82 -30.56
CA ILE A 302 -1.92 -14.49 -31.62
C ILE A 302 -1.50 -15.76 -32.35
N GLN A 303 -2.45 -16.34 -33.08
CA GLN A 303 -2.16 -17.05 -34.33
C GLN A 303 -3.28 -16.73 -35.32
N PHE A 304 -3.12 -15.63 -36.04
CA PHE A 304 -3.19 -15.48 -37.50
C PHE A 304 -2.59 -14.12 -37.88
#